data_AF-A0A353TYT4-F1
#
_entry.id   AF-A0A353TYT4-F1
#
_cell.length_a   1.000
_cell.length_b   1.000
_cell.length_c   1.000
_cell.angle_alpha   90.00
_cell.angle_beta   90.00
_cell.angle_gamma   90.00
#
_symmetry.space_group_name_H-M   'P 1'
#
loop_
_entity.id
_entity.type
_entity.pdbx_description
1 polymer ?
#
loop_
_entity_poly.entity_id
_entity_poly.type
_entity_poly.pdbx_seq_one_letter_code
_entity_poly.pdbx_strand_id
1 'polypeptide(L)' 'NTNISKFAIDKDGKEHGKMDPGQANGISADRAAKQIVRGLRKEKAEIPVGGNELLILKIKRFLPGLHRKIVRKINPM' A
#
# COMPACT_ATOMS: atom_id res chain seq x y z
N ASN A 1 8.11 -4.60 -6.75
CA ASN A 1 8.35 -5.38 -5.53
C ASN A 1 9.83 -5.27 -5.25
N THR A 2 10.17 -4.55 -4.19
CA THR A 2 11.54 -4.43 -3.68
C THR A 2 11.78 -5.54 -2.66
N ASN A 3 13.00 -5.68 -2.13
CA ASN A 3 13.32 -6.66 -1.08
C ASN A 3 13.29 -6.06 0.34
N ILE A 4 12.62 -4.92 0.54
CA ILE A 4 12.74 -4.15 1.79
C ILE A 4 12.27 -4.93 3.04
N SER A 5 11.15 -5.67 3.00
CA SER A 5 10.74 -6.54 4.12
C SER A 5 11.67 -7.73 4.34
N LYS A 6 12.26 -8.29 3.27
CA LYS A 6 13.19 -9.42 3.38
C LYS A 6 14.44 -9.06 4.17
N PHE A 7 14.96 -7.86 3.96
CA PHE A 7 16.16 -7.34 4.62
C PHE A 7 15.85 -6.40 5.79
N ALA A 8 14.60 -6.38 6.26
CA ALA A 8 14.24 -5.62 7.45
C ALA A 8 14.97 -6.20 8.66
N ILE A 9 15.42 -5.34 9.58
CA ILE A 9 16.11 -5.75 10.80
C ILE A 9 15.05 -5.97 11.89
N ASP A 10 15.15 -7.09 12.61
CA ASP A 10 14.31 -7.41 13.76
C ASP A 10 14.79 -6.73 15.05
N LYS A 11 14.04 -6.91 16.15
CA LYS A 11 14.36 -6.31 17.45
C LYS A 11 15.73 -6.70 18.00
N ASP A 12 16.29 -7.81 17.54
CA ASP A 12 17.54 -8.39 18.01
C ASP A 12 18.69 -8.08 17.04
N GLY A 13 18.46 -7.23 16.03
CA GLY A 13 19.48 -6.79 15.07
C GLY A 13 19.72 -7.79 13.93
N LYS A 14 18.90 -8.84 13.79
CA LYS A 14 19.03 -9.84 12.73
C LYS A 14 18.11 -9.54 11.55
N GLU A 15 18.51 -10.00 10.37
CA GLU A 15 17.64 -9.91 9.19
C GLU A 15 16.38 -10.75 9.39
N HIS A 16 15.22 -10.16 9.10
CA HIS A 16 13.92 -10.81 9.17
C HIS A 16 13.83 -12.03 8.23
N GLY A 17 14.53 -11.97 7.09
CA GLY A 17 14.73 -13.09 6.17
C GLY A 17 13.48 -13.54 5.39
N LYS A 18 12.31 -12.97 5.69
CA LYS A 18 11.02 -13.30 5.09
C LYS A 18 10.43 -12.08 4.39
N MET A 19 9.85 -12.30 3.21
CA MET A 19 9.12 -11.24 2.52
C MET A 19 7.74 -11.08 3.15
N ASP A 20 7.38 -9.84 3.45
CA ASP A 20 6.05 -9.50 3.94
C ASP A 20 4.98 -9.83 2.87
N PRO A 21 3.87 -10.50 3.23
CA PRO A 21 2.82 -10.84 2.27
C PRO A 21 2.18 -9.64 1.58
N GLY A 22 2.08 -8.50 2.27
CA GLY A 22 1.60 -7.25 1.67
C GLY A 22 2.58 -6.73 0.63
N GLN A 23 3.88 -6.81 0.90
CA GLN A 23 4.91 -6.44 -0.08
C GLN A 23 5.02 -7.44 -1.25
N ALA A 24 4.79 -8.73 -1.00
CA ALA A 24 4.78 -9.76 -2.03
C ALA A 24 3.67 -9.53 -3.06
N ASN A 25 2.49 -9.12 -2.60
CA ASN A 25 1.33 -8.81 -3.45
C ASN A 25 1.28 -7.34 -3.90
N GLY A 26 2.26 -6.53 -3.50
CA GLY A 26 2.35 -5.11 -3.83
C GLY A 26 2.56 -4.85 -5.32
N ILE A 27 2.47 -3.57 -5.70
CA ILE A 27 2.71 -3.14 -7.08
C ILE A 27 4.23 -3.02 -7.39
N SER A 28 4.60 -3.17 -8.66
CA SER A 28 5.97 -2.92 -9.10
C SER A 28 6.35 -1.44 -9.00
N ALA A 29 7.64 -1.16 -8.82
CA ALA A 29 8.15 0.21 -8.75
C ALA A 29 7.88 0.98 -10.06
N ASP A 30 8.01 0.31 -11.21
CA ASP A 30 7.65 0.88 -12.52
C ASP A 30 6.17 1.28 -12.59
N ARG A 31 5.26 0.43 -12.10
CA ARG A 31 3.82 0.76 -12.06
C ARG A 31 3.55 1.94 -11.12
N ALA A 32 4.20 1.98 -9.96
CA ALA A 32 4.09 3.11 -9.03
C ALA A 32 4.56 4.42 -9.68
N ALA A 33 5.74 4.42 -10.31
CA ALA A 33 6.29 5.58 -11.01
C ALA A 33 5.35 6.08 -12.12
N LYS A 34 4.79 5.18 -12.93
CA LYS A 34 3.81 5.53 -13.97
C LYS A 34 2.55 6.19 -13.40
N GLN A 35 2.04 5.71 -12.26
CA GLN A 35 0.88 6.32 -11.60
C GLN A 35 1.19 7.75 -11.11
N ILE A 36 2.36 7.94 -10.50
CA ILE A 36 2.84 9.25 -10.02
C ILE A 36 2.97 10.23 -11.19
N VAL A 37 3.73 9.87 -12.23
CA VAL A 37 3.95 10.73 -13.40
C VAL A 37 2.65 11.11 -14.08
N ARG A 38 1.70 10.16 -14.21
CA ARG A 38 0.38 10.44 -14.79
C ARG A 38 -0.44 11.41 -13.93
N GLY A 39 -0.33 11.34 -12.60
CA GLY A 39 -1.01 12.25 -11.69
C GLY A 39 -0.41 13.66 -11.73
N LEU A 40 0.92 13.75 -11.76
CA LEU A 40 1.66 15.01 -11.88
C LEU A 40 1.34 15.73 -13.19
N ARG A 41 1.34 15.02 -14.32
CA ARG A 41 0.95 15.58 -15.64
C ARG A 41 -0.48 16.11 -15.69
N LYS A 42 -1.33 15.72 -14.74
CA LYS A 42 -2.73 16.17 -14.62
C LYS A 42 -2.93 17.16 -13.47
N GLU A 43 -1.84 17.63 -12.87
CA GLU A 43 -1.85 18.59 -11.75
C GLU A 43 -2.81 18.20 -10.63
N LYS A 44 -2.88 16.90 -10.35
CA LYS A 44 -3.74 16.41 -9.27
C LYS A 44 -3.15 16.78 -7.92
N ALA A 45 -3.95 17.43 -7.08
CA ALA A 45 -3.59 17.72 -5.70
C ALA A 45 -3.26 16.46 -4.87
N GLU A 46 -3.94 15.34 -5.17
CA GLU A 46 -3.68 14.04 -4.53
C GLU A 46 -3.53 12.95 -5.59
N ILE A 47 -2.46 12.16 -5.48
CA ILE A 47 -2.15 11.06 -6.39
C ILE A 47 -2.07 9.77 -5.56
N PRO A 48 -3.17 9.03 -5.39
CA PRO A 48 -3.14 7.75 -4.72
C PRO A 48 -2.37 6.74 -5.58
N VAL A 49 -1.32 6.14 -5.01
CA VAL A 49 -0.43 5.19 -5.68
C VAL A 49 -0.53 3.84 -4.99
N GLY A 50 -0.78 2.79 -5.75
CA GLY A 50 -1.07 1.48 -5.19
C GLY A 50 -1.91 0.60 -6.11
N GLY A 51 -2.28 -0.57 -5.59
CA GLY A 51 -3.13 -1.54 -6.26
C GLY A 51 -4.61 -1.38 -5.89
N ASN A 52 -5.31 -2.52 -5.79
CA ASN A 52 -6.72 -2.59 -5.41
C ASN A 52 -6.99 -2.07 -3.98
N GLU A 53 -5.95 -2.03 -3.15
CA GLU A 53 -5.97 -1.47 -1.79
C GLU A 53 -6.48 -0.02 -1.78
N LEU A 54 -6.22 0.75 -2.83
CA LEU A 54 -6.68 2.13 -2.95
C LEU A 54 -8.21 2.27 -2.98
N LEU A 55 -8.96 1.19 -3.24
CA LEU A 55 -10.42 1.21 -3.17
C LEU A 55 -10.91 1.63 -1.78
N ILE A 56 -10.16 1.30 -0.72
CA ILE A 56 -10.51 1.67 0.64
C ILE A 56 -10.59 3.19 0.83
N LEU A 57 -9.78 3.96 0.11
CA LEU A 57 -9.81 5.42 0.13
C LEU A 57 -11.13 5.97 -0.45
N LYS A 58 -11.61 5.36 -1.54
CA LYS A 58 -12.91 5.72 -2.12
C LYS A 58 -14.05 5.35 -1.18
N ILE A 59 -14.01 4.16 -0.58
CA ILE A 59 -15.02 3.74 0.40
C ILE A 59 -15.02 4.67 1.60
N LYS A 60 -13.84 5.07 2.11
CA LYS A 60 -13.73 6.06 3.19
C LYS A 60 -14.39 7.39 2.82
N ARG A 61 -14.18 7.86 1.59
CA ARG A 61 -14.71 9.14 1.09
C ARG A 61 -16.23 9.14 0.91
N PHE A 62 -16.81 8.06 0.39
CA PHE A 62 -18.24 8.02 0.03
C PHE A 62 -19.12 7.25 1.03
N LEU A 63 -18.57 6.31 1.78
CA LEU A 63 -19.30 5.41 2.69
C LEU A 63 -18.53 5.24 4.02
N PRO A 64 -18.37 6.31 4.82
CA PRO A 64 -17.55 6.29 6.04
C PRO A 64 -18.02 5.24 7.08
N GLY A 65 -19.33 4.97 7.15
CA GLY A 65 -19.89 3.92 8.00
C GLY A 65 -19.48 2.51 7.57
N LEU A 66 -19.42 2.25 6.27
CA LEU A 66 -18.93 0.98 5.72
C LEU A 66 -17.43 0.84 5.93
N HIS A 67 -16.66 1.90 5.67
CA HIS A 67 -15.22 1.94 5.94
C HIS A 67 -14.91 1.55 7.40
N ARG A 68 -15.64 2.12 8.38
CA ARG A 68 -15.46 1.78 9.81
C ARG A 68 -15.71 0.30 10.11
N LYS A 69 -16.67 -0.33 9.42
CA LYS A 69 -16.95 -1.77 9.57
C LYS A 69 -15.88 -2.64 8.92
N ILE A 70 -15.39 -2.25 7.74
CA ILE A 70 -14.37 -3.01 7.00
C ILE A 70 -13.03 -2.98 7.74
N VAL A 71 -12.56 -1.80 8.15
CA VAL A 71 -11.25 -1.66 8.83
C VAL A 71 -11.18 -2.47 10.12
N ARG A 72 -12.28 -2.58 10.87
CA ARG A 72 -12.35 -3.41 12.09
C ARG A 72 -12.24 -4.92 11.82
N LYS A 73 -12.46 -5.36 10.59
CA LYS A 73 -12.36 -6.77 10.18
C LYS A 73 -11.04 -7.09 9.48
N ILE A 74 -10.26 -6.07 9.14
CA ILE A 74 -8.91 -6.27 8.59
C ILE A 74 -8.00 -6.57 9.77
N ASN A 75 -7.45 -7.78 9.83
CA ASN A 75 -6.41 -8.12 10.79
C ASN A 75 -5.13 -7.37 10.41
N PRO A 76 -4.60 -6.50 11.28
CA PRO A 76 -3.34 -5.82 11.04
C PRO A 76 -2.20 -6.78 11.40
N MET A 77 -2.03 -7.86 10.63
CA MET A 77 -1.00 -8.90 10.80
C MET A 77 -0.95 -9.57 12.19
#